data_AF-A0A183BA03-F1
#
_entry.id   AF-A0A183BA03-F1
#
_cell.length_a   1.000
_cell.length_b   1.000
_cell.length_c   1.000
_cell.angle_alpha   90.00
_cell.angle_beta   90.00
_cell.angle_gamma   90.00
#
_symmetry.space_group_name_H-M   'P 1'
#
loop_
_entity.id
_entity.type
_entity.pdbx_description
1 polymer ?
#
loop_
_entity_poly.entity_id
_entity_poly.type
_entity_poly.pdbx_seq_one_letter_code
_entity_poly.pdbx_strand_id
1 'polypeptide(L)'
;MNVDLNEISMNLVPYPRLHYLTSAQSPLTTFDKMLAPRKIDQAFSDAFTRDFQLVSADPFRHTFLAAALLVRGAVTASDLRRNIDK
;
A
#
# COMPACT_ATOMS: atom_id res chain seq x y z
N MET A 1 -6.18 -13.26 -6.63
CA MET A 1 -6.99 -12.29 -7.39
C MET A 1 -6.06 -11.74 -8.45
N ASN A 2 -6.28 -12.07 -9.73
CA ASN A 2 -5.51 -11.48 -10.81
C ASN A 2 -6.11 -10.10 -11.05
N VAL A 3 -5.40 -9.05 -10.69
CA VAL A 3 -5.87 -7.67 -10.86
C VAL A 3 -5.61 -7.28 -12.31
N ASP A 4 -6.68 -7.03 -13.06
CA ASP A 4 -6.57 -6.51 -14.43
C ASP A 4 -6.22 -5.03 -14.40
N LEU A 5 -5.41 -4.57 -15.36
CA LEU A 5 -4.99 -3.17 -15.43
C LEU A 5 -6.19 -2.21 -15.56
N ASN A 6 -7.26 -2.67 -16.20
CA ASN A 6 -8.52 -1.91 -16.32
C ASN A 6 -9.19 -1.68 -14.96
N GLU A 7 -9.12 -2.63 -14.03
CA GLU A 7 -9.70 -2.49 -12.70
C GLU A 7 -8.97 -1.43 -11.88
N ILE A 8 -7.66 -1.29 -12.07
CA ILE A 8 -6.86 -0.26 -11.41
C ILE A 8 -7.34 1.12 -11.85
N SER A 9 -7.50 1.35 -13.15
CA SER A 9 -8.00 2.64 -13.65
C SER A 9 -9.43 2.91 -13.20
N MET A 10 -10.30 1.89 -13.21
CA MET A 10 -11.71 2.05 -12.85
C MET A 10 -11.91 2.35 -11.36
N ASN A 11 -11.11 1.71 -10.49
CA ASN A 11 -11.27 1.84 -9.03
C ASN A 11 -10.46 2.99 -8.42
N LEU A 12 -9.32 3.36 -9.00
CA LEU A 12 -8.41 4.35 -8.41
C LEU A 12 -8.48 5.74 -9.04
N VAL A 13 -9.14 5.90 -10.19
CA VAL A 13 -9.23 7.18 -10.91
C VAL A 13 -10.68 7.70 -10.88
N PRO A 14 -11.09 8.41 -9.82
CA PRO A 14 -12.47 8.93 -9.70
C PRO A 14 -12.77 10.06 -10.68
N TYR A 15 -11.74 10.76 -11.15
CA TYR A 15 -11.87 11.86 -12.12
C TYR A 15 -10.84 11.73 -13.24
N PRO A 16 -11.21 11.98 -14.52
CA PRO A 16 -10.30 11.79 -15.66
C PRO A 16 -8.98 12.58 -15.57
N ARG A 17 -9.00 13.75 -14.91
CA ARG A 17 -7.82 14.62 -14.76
C ARG A 17 -6.96 14.29 -13.52
N LEU A 18 -7.41 13.40 -12.64
CA LEU A 18 -6.71 12.99 -11.41
C LEU A 18 -6.29 11.51 -11.52
N HIS A 19 -5.48 11.18 -12.53
CA HIS A 19 -5.07 9.81 -12.83
C HIS A 19 -3.64 9.47 -12.38
N TYR A 20 -2.94 10.41 -11.73
CA TYR A 20 -1.61 10.15 -11.19
C TYR A 20 -1.72 9.40 -9.85
N LEU A 21 -1.10 8.23 -9.79
CA LEU A 21 -1.08 7.38 -8.61
C LEU A 21 0.27 7.50 -7.91
N THR A 22 0.24 7.62 -6.58
CA THR A 22 1.42 7.50 -5.73
C THR A 22 1.64 6.03 -5.39
N SER A 23 2.86 5.54 -5.59
CA SER A 23 3.21 4.16 -5.25
C SER A 23 4.06 4.13 -3.98
N ALA A 24 3.85 3.09 -3.19
CA ALA A 24 4.59 2.79 -1.98
C ALA A 24 4.93 1.30 -1.95
N GLN A 25 6.03 0.95 -1.30
CA GLN A 25 6.42 -0.45 -1.15
C GLN A 25 6.90 -0.71 0.28
N SER A 26 6.30 -1.71 0.93
CA SER A 26 6.75 -2.21 2.22
C SER A 26 6.70 -3.75 2.22
N PRO A 27 7.67 -4.43 2.85
CA PRO A 27 8.85 -3.87 3.52
C PRO A 27 9.99 -3.55 2.54
N LEU A 28 10.74 -2.48 2.83
CA LEU A 28 12.04 -2.17 2.24
C LEU A 28 13.10 -2.44 3.32
N THR A 29 13.80 -3.58 3.23
CA THR A 29 14.87 -3.95 4.16
C THR A 29 16.10 -4.42 3.40
N THR A 30 17.28 -4.16 3.95
CA THR A 30 18.53 -4.76 3.50
C THR A 30 18.67 -6.17 4.08
N PHE A 31 19.43 -7.03 3.38
CA PHE A 31 19.66 -8.42 3.76
C PHE A 31 20.18 -8.58 5.21
N ASP A 32 20.96 -7.62 5.69
CA ASP A 32 21.57 -7.62 7.02
C ASP A 32 20.58 -7.33 8.17
N LYS A 33 19.41 -6.75 7.84
CA LYS A 33 18.37 -6.35 8.82
C LYS A 33 17.17 -7.29 8.87
N MET A 34 17.26 -8.50 8.29
CA MET A 34 16.19 -9.52 8.35
C MET A 34 16.05 -10.17 9.75
N LEU A 35 16.14 -9.39 10.82
CA LEU A 35 16.19 -9.87 12.21
C LEU A 35 14.88 -10.51 12.72
N ALA A 36 13.75 -10.34 12.01
CA ALA A 36 12.52 -11.06 12.30
C ALA A 36 11.53 -10.93 11.11
N PRO A 37 10.63 -11.90 10.91
CA PRO A 37 9.48 -11.70 10.02
C PRO A 37 8.65 -10.53 10.54
N ARG A 38 8.59 -9.43 9.79
CA ARG A 38 7.72 -8.29 10.13
C ARG A 38 6.27 -8.75 10.12
N LYS A 39 5.52 -8.37 11.14
CA LYS A 39 4.07 -8.59 11.19
C LYS A 39 3.41 -7.82 10.04
N ILE A 40 2.41 -8.43 9.42
CA ILE A 40 1.63 -7.84 8.31
C ILE A 40 1.10 -6.45 8.69
N ASP A 41 0.71 -6.25 9.95
CA ASP A 41 0.18 -4.98 10.46
C ASP A 41 1.22 -3.86 10.39
N GLN A 42 2.47 -4.18 10.73
CA GLN A 42 3.55 -3.21 10.62
C GLN A 42 3.81 -2.86 9.15
N ALA A 43 3.84 -3.86 8.27
CA ALA A 43 4.02 -3.63 6.84
C ALA A 43 2.89 -2.77 6.24
N PHE A 44 1.66 -2.99 6.70
CA PHE A 44 0.50 -2.18 6.32
C PHE A 44 0.69 -0.72 6.74
N SER A 45 0.99 -0.45 8.02
CA SER A 45 1.20 0.91 8.50
C SER A 45 2.40 1.58 7.82
N ASP A 46 3.51 0.85 7.67
CA ASP A 46 4.74 1.33 7.01
C ASP A 46 4.44 1.82 5.59
N ALA A 47 3.58 1.11 4.83
CA ALA A 47 3.25 1.45 3.44
C ALA A 47 2.59 2.83 3.28
N PHE A 48 1.98 3.39 4.33
CA PHE A 48 1.39 4.73 4.31
C PHE A 48 2.32 5.81 4.87
N THR A 49 3.48 5.44 5.41
CA THR A 49 4.47 6.41 5.89
C THR A 49 5.32 6.95 4.74
N ARG A 50 5.90 8.13 4.96
CA ARG A 50 6.75 8.83 3.99
C ARG A 50 7.97 8.02 3.58
N ASP A 51 8.54 7.23 4.49
CA ASP A 51 9.80 6.51 4.28
C ASP A 51 9.69 5.38 3.25
N PHE A 52 8.47 4.88 3.01
CA PHE A 52 8.19 3.80 2.07
C PHE A 52 7.47 4.29 0.79
N GLN A 53 7.30 5.60 0.61
CA GLN A 53 6.80 6.17 -0.64
C GLN A 53 7.90 6.17 -1.71
N LEU A 54 7.55 5.78 -2.93
CA LEU A 54 8.45 5.82 -4.08
C LEU A 54 8.49 7.20 -4.76
N VAL A 55 7.65 8.12 -4.29
CA VAL A 55 7.57 9.51 -4.74
C VAL A 55 7.80 10.40 -3.52
N SER A 56 8.42 11.57 -3.72
CA SER A 56 8.57 12.58 -2.66
C SER A 56 7.23 13.23 -2.31
N ALA A 57 6.36 12.48 -1.64
CA ALA A 57 5.05 12.89 -1.16
C ALA A 57 4.87 12.39 0.28
N ASP A 58 4.14 13.17 1.09
CA ASP A 58 3.75 12.78 2.44
C ASP A 58 2.25 12.45 2.44
N PRO A 59 1.86 11.16 2.50
CA PRO A 59 0.48 10.77 2.30
C PRO A 59 -0.44 11.25 3.43
N PHE A 60 0.07 11.40 4.65
CA PHE A 60 -0.72 11.85 5.81
C PHE A 60 -1.05 13.35 5.79
N ARG A 61 -0.38 14.13 4.93
CA ARG A 61 -0.66 15.57 4.78
C ARG A 61 -1.75 15.85 3.75
N HIS A 62 -2.22 14.82 3.07
CA HIS A 62 -3.19 14.92 1.97
C HIS A 62 -4.35 13.95 2.19
N THR A 63 -5.41 14.13 1.40
CA THR A 63 -6.59 13.26 1.45
C THR A 63 -6.49 12.20 0.37
N PHE A 64 -6.61 10.92 0.76
CA PHE A 64 -6.75 9.84 -0.20
C PHE A 64 -8.17 9.80 -0.76
N LEU A 65 -8.29 9.82 -2.09
CA LEU A 65 -9.56 9.58 -2.77
C LEU A 65 -9.81 8.09 -3.02
N ALA A 66 -8.73 7.35 -3.27
CA ALA A 66 -8.75 5.91 -3.46
C ALA A 66 -7.38 5.34 -3.04
N ALA A 67 -7.38 4.09 -2.59
CA ALA A 67 -6.17 3.35 -2.26
C ALA A 67 -6.37 1.88 -2.60
N ALA A 68 -5.33 1.26 -3.17
CA ALA A 68 -5.28 -0.19 -3.37
C ALA A 68 -4.06 -0.73 -2.63
N LEU A 69 -4.25 -1.86 -1.94
CA LEU A 69 -3.16 -2.59 -1.31
C LEU A 69 -2.95 -3.91 -2.05
N LEU A 70 -1.76 -4.08 -2.62
CA LEU A 70 -1.34 -5.30 -3.29
C LEU A 70 -0.39 -6.05 -2.37
N VAL A 71 -0.78 -7.24 -1.92
CA VAL A 71 0.01 -8.04 -0.97
C VAL A 71 0.45 -9.36 -1.60
N ARG A 72 1.68 -9.75 -1.31
CA ARG A 72 2.29 -10.99 -1.78
C ARG A 72 2.79 -11.82 -0.59
N GLY A 73 2.52 -13.12 -0.62
CA GLY A 73 2.97 -14.07 0.40
C GLY A 73 1.80 -14.77 1.12
N ALA A 74 2.09 -15.39 2.26
CA ALA A 74 1.11 -16.10 3.09
C ALA A 74 0.28 -15.09 3.91
N VAL A 75 -0.67 -14.42 3.26
CA VAL A 75 -1.54 -13.43 3.88
C VAL A 75 -3.00 -13.82 3.67
N THR A 76 -3.79 -13.75 4.72
CA THR A 76 -5.24 -13.98 4.65
C THR A 76 -5.99 -12.65 4.54
N ALA A 77 -7.19 -12.68 3.94
CA ALA A 77 -8.03 -11.48 3.85
C ALA A 77 -8.41 -10.92 5.24
N SER A 78 -8.50 -11.77 6.25
CA SER A 78 -8.76 -11.38 7.64
C SER A 78 -7.62 -10.55 8.24
N ASP A 79 -6.36 -10.86 7.91
CA ASP A 79 -5.18 -10.10 8.35
C ASP A 79 -5.15 -8.70 7.72
N LEU A 80 -5.69 -8.54 6.51
CA LEU A 80 -5.81 -7.25 5.86
C LEU A 80 -6.94 -6.42 6.48
N ARG A 81 -8.10 -7.03 6.65
CA ARG A 81 -9.30 -6.34 7.14
C ARG A 81 -9.12 -5.74 8.54
N ARG A 82 -8.41 -6.44 9.44
CA ARG A 82 -8.12 -5.92 10.79
C ARG A 82 -7.31 -4.63 10.82
N ASN A 83 -6.61 -4.28 9.72
CA ASN A 83 -5.85 -3.03 9.62
C ASN A 83 -6.69 -1.88 9.04
N ILE A 84 -7.83 -2.18 8.42
CA ILE A 84 -8.76 -1.20 7.86
C ILE A 84 -9.78 -0.74 8.91
N ASP A 85 -10.24 -1.67 9.75
CA ASP A 85 -11.24 -1.39 10.80
C ASP A 85 -10.65 -0.68 12.05
N LYS A 86 -9.35 -0.33 12.03
CA LYS A 86 -8.65 0.39 13.09
C LYS A 86 -8.68 1.89 12.85
#